data_AF-A0A142UR79-F1
#
_entry.id   AF-A0A142UR79-F1
#
_cell.length_a   1.000
_cell.length_b   1.000
_cell.length_c   1.000
_cell.angle_alpha   90.00
_cell.angle_beta   90.00
_cell.angle_gamma   90.00
#
_symmetry.space_group_name_H-M   'P 1'
#
loop_
_entity.id
_entity.type
_entity.pdbx_description
1 polymer ?
#
loop_
_entity_poly.entity_id
_entity_poly.type
_entity_poly.pdbx_seq_one_letter_code
_entity_poly.pdbx_strand_id
1 'polypeptide(L)'
;MKKLLYFLLFLTYIACAYSTIFFLPFMYFSGIVGATGVGLGLSYSLHQEVKKHPEKQLSEYLPWGSKRDKIMVVTILLFSILVSFIPDVNWHRGLAILLDISYVLLWQAMLIQFLRKYYFKNA
;
A
#
# COMPACT_ATOMS: atom_id res chain seq x y z
N MET A 1 -13.57 12.15 17.83
CA MET A 1 -12.35 11.34 17.99
C MET A 1 -12.08 10.42 16.80
N LYS A 2 -12.94 9.43 16.49
CA LYS A 2 -12.67 8.44 15.41
C LYS A 2 -12.36 9.05 14.02
N LYS A 3 -13.16 10.04 13.58
CA LYS A 3 -12.94 10.75 12.31
C LYS A 3 -11.61 11.51 12.26
N LEU A 4 -11.20 12.12 13.38
CA LEU A 4 -9.92 12.81 13.51
C LEU A 4 -8.75 11.82 13.45
N LEU A 5 -8.83 10.70 14.17
CA LEU A 5 -7.83 9.63 14.10
C LEU A 5 -7.73 9.04 12.69
N TYR A 6 -8.86 8.85 12.02
CA TYR A 6 -8.89 8.40 10.63
C TYR A 6 -8.21 9.40 9.69
N PHE A 7 -8.49 10.70 9.85
CA PHE A 7 -7.81 11.75 9.09
C PHE A 7 -6.30 11.79 9.36
N LEU A 8 -5.89 11.73 10.63
CA LEU A 8 -4.48 11.69 11.02
C LEU A 8 -3.77 10.46 10.45
N LEU A 9 -4.43 9.31 10.41
CA LEU A 9 -3.89 8.10 9.80
C LEU A 9 -3.58 8.31 8.30
N PHE A 10 -4.49 8.94 7.57
CA PHE A 10 -4.28 9.31 6.16
C PHE A 10 -3.19 10.37 5.98
N LEU A 11 -3.12 11.34 6.89
CA LEU A 11 -2.07 12.36 6.86
C LEU A 11 -0.69 11.73 7.07
N THR A 12 -0.57 10.79 7.99
CA THR A 12 0.68 10.02 8.22
C THR A 12 1.06 9.19 7.00
N TYR A 13 0.08 8.60 6.30
CA TYR A 13 0.34 7.94 5.02
C TYR A 13 0.94 8.91 4.02
N ILE A 14 0.28 10.03 3.75
CA ILE A 14 0.80 11.01 2.80
C ILE A 14 2.18 11.52 3.24
N ALA A 15 2.38 11.86 4.52
CA ALA A 15 3.67 12.33 5.03
C ALA A 15 4.79 11.29 4.83
N CYS A 16 4.54 10.02 5.14
CA CYS A 16 5.51 8.95 4.94
C CYS A 16 5.84 8.75 3.46
N ALA A 17 4.83 8.76 2.59
CA ALA A 17 5.04 8.67 1.14
C ALA A 17 5.94 9.79 0.63
N TYR A 18 5.66 11.05 0.99
CA TYR A 18 6.48 12.18 0.54
C TYR A 18 7.85 12.25 1.22
N SER A 19 8.02 11.65 2.41
CA SER A 19 9.33 11.57 3.05
C SER A 19 10.32 10.69 2.28
N THR A 20 9.85 9.79 1.42
CA THR A 20 10.73 8.95 0.58
C THR A 20 11.56 9.76 -0.42
N ILE A 21 11.17 11.00 -0.75
CA ILE A 21 11.95 11.95 -1.57
C ILE A 21 13.34 12.21 -0.97
N PHE A 22 13.49 12.13 0.35
CA PHE A 22 14.78 12.33 1.01
C PHE A 22 15.72 11.12 0.90
N PHE A 23 15.19 9.95 0.54
CA PHE A 23 15.93 8.68 0.51
C PHE A 23 16.07 8.10 -0.89
N LEU A 24 15.24 8.56 -1.84
CA LEU A 24 15.22 8.09 -3.22
C LEU A 24 15.55 9.21 -4.20
N PRO A 25 16.28 8.91 -5.29
CA PRO A 25 16.49 9.87 -6.38
C PRO A 25 15.18 10.47 -6.90
N PHE A 26 15.18 11.78 -7.15
CA PHE A 26 14.01 12.54 -7.60
C PHE A 26 13.31 11.93 -8.82
N MET A 27 14.06 11.24 -9.69
CA MET A 27 13.51 10.55 -10.87
C MET A 27 12.45 9.47 -10.53
N TYR A 28 12.38 8.98 -9.29
CA TYR A 28 11.38 8.01 -8.83
C TYR A 28 10.16 8.64 -8.16
N PHE A 29 10.15 9.96 -8.00
CA PHE A 29 9.09 10.67 -7.30
C PHE A 29 7.71 10.47 -7.92
N SER A 30 7.62 10.41 -9.26
CA SER A 30 6.37 10.14 -9.96
C SER A 30 5.79 8.75 -9.64
N GLY A 31 6.65 7.75 -9.40
CA GLY A 31 6.27 6.41 -8.98
C GLY A 31 5.62 6.41 -7.60
N ILE A 32 6.25 7.08 -6.63
CA ILE A 32 5.76 7.24 -5.27
C ILE A 32 4.40 7.96 -5.25
N VAL A 33 4.27 9.06 -6.00
CA VAL A 33 3.01 9.81 -6.10
C VAL A 33 1.91 8.92 -6.71
N GLY A 34 2.23 8.18 -7.78
CA GLY A 34 1.32 7.24 -8.41
C GLY A 34 0.87 6.12 -7.45
N ALA A 35 1.82 5.47 -6.78
CA ALA A 35 1.56 4.40 -5.81
C ALA A 35 0.70 4.90 -4.64
N THR A 36 0.99 6.10 -4.13
CA THR A 36 0.21 6.76 -3.08
C THR A 36 -1.22 7.02 -3.54
N GLY A 37 -1.40 7.54 -4.76
CA GLY A 37 -2.72 7.76 -5.35
C GLY A 37 -3.53 6.47 -5.49
N VAL A 38 -2.89 5.39 -5.97
CA VAL A 38 -3.51 4.05 -6.05
C VAL A 38 -3.88 3.54 -4.65
N GLY A 39 -3.00 3.68 -3.66
CA GLY A 39 -3.25 3.31 -2.27
C GLY A 39 -4.46 4.04 -1.68
N LEU A 40 -4.58 5.35 -1.91
CA LEU A 40 -5.73 6.15 -1.50
C LEU A 40 -7.03 5.70 -2.20
N GLY A 41 -6.99 5.43 -3.51
CA GLY A 41 -8.14 4.92 -4.27
C GLY A 41 -8.65 3.58 -3.72
N LEU A 42 -7.73 2.65 -3.48
CA LEU A 42 -8.06 1.34 -2.89
C LEU A 42 -8.59 1.46 -1.47
N SER A 43 -8.14 2.47 -0.72
CA SER A 43 -8.61 2.73 0.65
C SER A 43 -10.11 3.02 0.71
N TYR A 44 -10.68 3.69 -0.30
CA TYR A 44 -12.13 3.94 -0.35
C TYR A 44 -12.93 2.64 -0.52
N SER A 45 -12.49 1.77 -1.44
CA SER A 45 -13.11 0.46 -1.65
C SER A 45 -13.03 -0.40 -0.39
N LEU A 46 -11.85 -0.47 0.22
CA LEU A 46 -11.62 -1.17 1.49
C LEU A 46 -12.50 -0.64 2.62
N HIS A 47 -12.70 0.67 2.70
CA HIS A 47 -13.57 1.26 3.72
C HIS A 47 -15.00 0.73 3.62
N GLN A 48 -15.56 0.66 2.41
CA GLN A 48 -16.90 0.15 2.18
C GLN A 48 -16.99 -1.35 2.47
N GLU A 49 -15.97 -2.12 2.08
CA GLU A 49 -15.94 -3.57 2.27
C GLU A 49 -15.84 -3.96 3.75
N VAL A 50 -14.93 -3.33 4.50
CA VAL A 50 -14.76 -3.59 5.95
C VAL A 50 -16.01 -3.15 6.73
N LYS A 51 -16.70 -2.10 6.28
CA LYS A 51 -17.99 -1.70 6.87
C LYS A 51 -19.07 -2.78 6.69
N LYS A 52 -19.14 -3.41 5.52
CA LYS A 52 -20.15 -4.43 5.19
C LYS A 52 -19.86 -5.78 5.86
N HIS A 53 -18.58 -6.15 5.93
CA HIS A 53 -18.16 -7.49 6.35
C HIS A 53 -17.00 -7.44 7.34
N PRO A 54 -17.12 -6.82 8.53
CA PRO A 54 -16.02 -6.63 9.49
C PRO A 54 -15.42 -7.93 10.06
N GLU A 55 -16.08 -9.06 9.85
CA GLU A 55 -15.69 -10.40 10.33
C GLU A 55 -14.67 -11.11 9.44
N LYS A 56 -14.57 -10.73 8.15
CA LYS A 56 -13.67 -11.36 7.17
C LYS A 56 -12.21 -11.37 7.63
N GLN A 57 -11.46 -12.36 7.16
CA GLN A 57 -10.03 -12.44 7.44
C GLN A 57 -9.27 -11.34 6.67
N LEU A 58 -8.13 -10.88 7.21
CA LEU A 58 -7.34 -9.80 6.60
C LEU A 58 -6.98 -10.10 5.12
N SER A 59 -6.68 -11.36 4.83
CA SER A 59 -6.36 -11.86 3.49
C SER A 59 -7.51 -11.82 2.50
N GLU A 60 -8.76 -11.73 2.97
CA GLU A 60 -9.96 -11.70 2.13
C GLU A 60 -10.31 -10.28 1.65
N TYR A 61 -9.87 -9.24 2.38
CA TYR A 61 -10.06 -7.85 1.97
C TYR A 61 -8.99 -7.37 1.00
N LEU A 62 -7.77 -7.89 1.15
CA LEU A 62 -6.71 -7.57 0.22
C LEU A 62 -7.09 -8.20 -1.14
N PRO A 63 -6.93 -7.49 -2.28
CA PRO A 63 -7.16 -8.03 -3.63
C PRO A 63 -6.24 -9.20 -4.02
N TRP A 64 -5.66 -9.89 -3.04
CA TRP A 64 -4.63 -10.92 -3.10
C TRP A 64 -5.18 -12.26 -2.60
N GLY A 65 -6.48 -12.33 -2.30
CA GLY A 65 -7.15 -13.56 -1.88
C GLY A 65 -7.18 -14.60 -3.00
N SER A 66 -7.26 -14.17 -4.27
CA SER A 66 -7.26 -15.07 -5.42
C SER A 66 -5.85 -15.55 -5.79
N LYS A 67 -5.76 -16.82 -6.21
CA LYS A 67 -4.49 -17.45 -6.63
C LYS A 67 -3.82 -16.67 -7.78
N ARG A 68 -4.62 -16.04 -8.66
CA ARG A 68 -4.13 -15.25 -9.80
C ARG A 68 -3.47 -13.94 -9.36
N ASP A 69 -4.05 -13.25 -8.38
CA ASP A 69 -3.52 -11.98 -7.91
C ASP A 69 -2.22 -12.16 -7.13
N LYS A 70 -2.11 -13.27 -6.37
CA LYS A 70 -0.84 -13.68 -5.74
C LYS A 70 0.25 -13.94 -6.78
N ILE A 71 -0.08 -14.66 -7.86
CA ILE A 71 0.87 -14.94 -8.95
C ILE A 71 1.29 -13.63 -9.61
N MET A 72 0.35 -12.76 -9.95
CA MET A 72 0.63 -11.47 -10.59
C MET A 72 1.58 -10.62 -9.74
N VAL A 73 1.36 -10.55 -8.43
CA VAL A 73 2.29 -9.81 -7.58
C VAL A 73 3.64 -10.50 -7.52
N VAL A 74 3.67 -11.81 -7.29
CA VAL A 74 4.95 -12.53 -7.21
C VAL A 74 5.74 -12.31 -8.50
N THR A 75 5.07 -12.30 -9.66
CA THR A 75 5.67 -11.94 -10.95
C THR A 75 6.18 -10.50 -10.96
N ILE A 76 5.41 -9.51 -10.50
CA ILE A 76 5.86 -8.11 -10.44
C ILE A 76 7.06 -7.94 -9.50
N LEU A 77 7.03 -8.57 -8.32
CA LEU A 77 8.14 -8.56 -7.36
C LEU A 77 9.37 -9.23 -7.94
N LEU A 78 9.22 -10.41 -8.54
CA LEU A 78 10.31 -11.16 -9.16
C LEU A 78 10.92 -10.38 -10.33
N PHE A 79 10.08 -9.74 -11.16
CA PHE A 79 10.53 -8.91 -12.27
C PHE A 79 11.27 -7.66 -11.76
N SER A 80 10.79 -7.03 -10.69
CA SER A 80 11.46 -5.88 -10.06
C SER A 80 12.81 -6.26 -9.44
N ILE A 81 12.89 -7.45 -8.84
CA ILE A 81 14.14 -8.01 -8.31
C ILE A 81 15.11 -8.29 -9.48
N LEU A 82 14.65 -8.95 -10.54
CA LEU A 82 15.48 -9.28 -11.71
C LEU A 82 16.03 -8.02 -12.40
N VAL A 83 15.21 -6.96 -12.52
CA VAL A 83 15.63 -5.67 -13.07
C VAL A 83 16.66 -4.99 -12.15
N SER A 84 16.62 -5.22 -10.83
CA SER A 84 17.63 -4.67 -9.91
C SER A 84 19.02 -5.26 -10.19
N PHE A 85 19.13 -6.55 -10.48
CA PHE A 85 20.41 -7.26 -10.66
C PHE A 85 21.15 -6.94 -11.97
N ILE A 86 20.59 -6.11 -12.85
CA ILE A 86 21.26 -5.70 -14.09
C ILE A 86 22.19 -4.52 -13.75
N PRO A 87 23.53 -4.69 -13.81
CA PRO A 87 24.49 -3.69 -13.30
C PRO A 87 24.39 -2.33 -14.00
N ASP A 88 24.04 -2.30 -15.28
CA ASP A 88 23.83 -1.07 -16.06
C ASP A 88 22.43 -0.46 -15.87
N VAL A 89 21.47 -1.21 -15.32
CA VAL A 89 20.07 -0.78 -15.17
C VAL A 89 19.76 -0.59 -13.69
N ASN A 90 20.42 0.43 -13.11
CA ASN A 90 19.85 1.29 -12.09
C ASN A 90 19.14 0.55 -10.93
N TRP A 91 19.90 -0.20 -10.11
CA TRP A 91 19.44 -0.95 -8.92
C TRP A 91 18.44 -0.17 -8.02
N HIS A 92 18.58 1.16 -7.97
CA HIS A 92 17.65 2.06 -7.28
C HIS A 92 16.20 1.97 -7.79
N ARG A 93 15.99 1.65 -9.07
CA ARG A 93 14.68 1.52 -9.69
C ARG A 93 13.91 0.32 -9.15
N GLY A 94 14.56 -0.84 -9.05
CA GLY A 94 13.89 -2.03 -8.52
C GLY A 94 13.65 -1.93 -7.02
N LEU A 95 14.57 -1.29 -6.26
CA LEU A 95 14.32 -0.92 -4.87
C LEU A 95 13.13 0.03 -4.71
N ALA A 96 13.01 1.05 -5.57
CA ALA A 96 11.89 1.99 -5.54
C ALA A 96 10.55 1.28 -5.75
N ILE A 97 10.45 0.40 -6.75
CA ILE A 97 9.23 -0.37 -7.04
C ILE A 97 8.89 -1.29 -5.87
N LEU A 98 9.88 -1.98 -5.29
CA LEU A 98 9.68 -2.85 -4.14
C LEU A 98 9.13 -2.06 -2.94
N LEU A 99 9.74 -0.91 -2.64
CA LEU A 99 9.33 -0.01 -1.56
C LEU A 99 7.90 0.50 -1.77
N ASP A 100 7.57 0.95 -2.99
CA ASP A 100 6.22 1.44 -3.31
C ASP A 100 5.14 0.37 -3.10
N ILE A 101 5.38 -0.87 -3.57
CA ILE A 101 4.43 -1.98 -3.41
C ILE A 101 4.29 -2.36 -1.93
N SER A 102 5.41 -2.57 -1.24
CA SER A 102 5.42 -2.90 0.19
C SER A 102 4.73 -1.83 1.03
N TYR A 103 4.92 -0.57 0.66
CA TYR A 103 4.32 0.56 1.35
C TYR A 103 2.79 0.60 1.21
N VAL A 104 2.27 0.42 -0.02
CA VAL A 104 0.82 0.36 -0.27
C VAL A 104 0.19 -0.84 0.45
N LEU A 105 0.86 -2.00 0.47
CA LEU A 105 0.41 -3.18 1.19
C LEU A 105 0.31 -2.94 2.70
N LEU A 106 1.38 -2.40 3.28
CA LEU A 106 1.44 -2.10 4.70
C LEU A 106 0.33 -1.13 5.10
N TRP A 107 0.11 -0.11 4.28
CA TRP A 107 -0.98 0.84 4.46
C TRP A 107 -2.35 0.17 4.49
N GLN A 108 -2.66 -0.68 3.51
CA GLN A 108 -3.95 -1.37 3.46
C GLN A 108 -4.17 -2.28 4.67
N ALA A 109 -3.14 -3.03 5.07
CA ALA A 109 -3.22 -3.87 6.26
C ALA A 109 -3.50 -3.06 7.54
N MET A 110 -2.78 -1.93 7.73
CA MET A 110 -3.02 -1.03 8.86
C MET A 110 -4.43 -0.42 8.81
N LEU A 111 -4.87 0.04 7.63
CA LEU A 111 -6.17 0.64 7.43
C LEU A 111 -7.30 -0.35 7.79
N ILE A 112 -7.22 -1.60 7.32
CA ILE A 112 -8.21 -2.64 7.64
C ILE A 112 -8.25 -2.89 9.15
N GLN A 113 -7.09 -3.06 9.80
CA GLN A 113 -7.04 -3.27 11.25
C GLN A 113 -7.60 -2.07 12.02
N PHE A 114 -7.28 -0.85 11.60
CA PHE A 114 -7.80 0.36 12.21
C PHE A 114 -9.33 0.45 12.07
N LEU A 115 -9.84 0.22 10.85
CA LEU A 115 -11.26 0.24 10.56
C LEU A 115 -12.02 -0.81 11.38
N ARG A 116 -11.51 -2.04 11.40
CA ARG A 116 -12.11 -3.15 12.15
C ARG A 116 -12.08 -2.87 13.65
N LYS A 117 -10.92 -2.57 14.23
CA LYS A 117 -10.73 -2.55 15.70
C LYS A 117 -11.18 -1.26 16.36
N TYR A 118 -11.06 -0.12 15.67
CA TYR A 118 -11.24 1.20 16.28
C TYR A 118 -12.38 2.01 15.65
N TYR A 119 -12.62 1.85 14.34
CA TYR A 119 -13.64 2.63 13.66
C TYR A 119 -15.04 2.00 13.80
N PHE A 120 -15.19 0.73 13.40
CA PHE A 120 -16.47 0.02 13.33
C PHE A 120 -16.81 -0.84 14.55
N LYS A 121 -15.85 -1.46 15.25
CA LYS A 121 -16.13 -2.33 16.43
C LYS A 121 -16.85 -1.64 17.60
N ASN A 122 -16.78 -0.31 17.68
CA ASN A 122 -17.45 0.50 18.71
C ASN A 122 -18.51 1.42 18.10
N ALA A 123 -19.13 1.04 16.98
CA ALA A 123 -20.16 1.82 16.28
C ALA A 123 -21.50 1.09 16.34
#